data_AF-T1RTV8-F1
#
_entry.id   AF-T1RTV8-F1
#
_cell.length_a   1.000
_cell.length_b   1.000
_cell.length_c   1.000
_cell.angle_alpha   90.00
_cell.angle_beta   90.00
_cell.angle_gamma   90.00
#
_symmetry.space_group_name_H-M   'P 1'
#
loop_
_entity.id
_entity.type
_entity.pdbx_description
1 polymer ?
#
loop_
_entity_poly.entity_id
_entity_poly.type
_entity_poly.pdbx_seq_one_letter_code
_entity_poly.pdbx_strand_id
1 'polypeptide(L)'
;LFGVGDEVNQDDVNDLVSQRDQEKYFFKLKDLTEVQKMFDDMIDESTSVGLCGIVWEGLENKRRAFPWLAKINIVRPPQGSNCMGSLVSSSYILTAAHCFKEGDTPDKITVKLEK
;
A
#
# COMPACT_ATOMS: atom_id res chain seq x y z
N LEU A 1 -22.16 -2.31 -13.26
CA LEU A 1 -22.29 -2.43 -14.73
C LEU A 1 -21.24 -1.55 -15.40
N PHE A 2 -20.49 -2.10 -16.36
CA PHE A 2 -19.43 -1.35 -17.06
C PHE A 2 -19.95 -0.85 -18.41
N GLY A 3 -19.99 0.46 -18.58
CA GLY A 3 -20.33 1.09 -19.84
C GLY A 3 -19.10 1.27 -20.72
N VAL A 4 -19.07 0.63 -21.88
CA VAL A 4 -17.99 0.75 -22.87
C VAL A 4 -18.51 1.45 -24.12
N GLY A 5 -17.78 2.47 -24.59
CA GLY A 5 -18.13 3.26 -25.78
C GLY A 5 -18.63 4.69 -25.47
N ASP A 6 -18.66 5.53 -26.50
CA ASP A 6 -18.94 6.97 -26.34
C ASP A 6 -20.40 7.27 -25.98
N GLU A 7 -21.32 6.46 -26.50
CA GLU A 7 -22.78 6.67 -26.42
C GLU A 7 -23.46 6.00 -25.21
N VAL A 8 -22.71 5.59 -24.19
CA VAL A 8 -23.33 4.97 -23.00
C VAL A 8 -24.17 5.99 -22.24
N ASN A 9 -25.46 5.71 -22.15
CA ASN A 9 -26.47 6.43 -21.36
C ASN A 9 -26.59 5.81 -19.96
N GLN A 10 -26.49 6.65 -18.93
CA GLN A 10 -26.54 6.22 -17.53
C GLN A 10 -27.97 5.88 -17.09
N ASP A 11 -28.98 6.54 -17.65
CA ASP A 11 -30.37 6.39 -17.24
C ASP A 11 -30.92 5.00 -17.60
N ASP A 12 -30.54 4.46 -18.76
CA ASP A 12 -30.93 3.11 -19.22
C ASP A 12 -30.31 1.98 -18.38
N VAL A 13 -29.26 2.30 -17.62
CA VAL A 13 -28.47 1.33 -16.85
C VAL A 13 -28.78 1.38 -15.36
N ASN A 14 -29.34 2.50 -14.87
CA ASN A 14 -29.67 2.68 -13.45
C ASN A 14 -30.67 1.63 -12.92
N ASP A 15 -31.53 1.09 -13.79
CA ASP A 15 -32.49 0.04 -13.46
C ASP A 15 -31.88 -1.37 -13.42
N LEU A 16 -30.67 -1.54 -13.96
CA LEU A 16 -29.97 -2.83 -14.05
C LEU A 16 -28.95 -3.04 -12.93
N VAL A 17 -28.73 -2.03 -12.09
CA VAL A 17 -27.72 -2.05 -11.03
C VAL A 17 -28.34 -2.15 -9.64
N SER A 18 -27.69 -2.91 -8.77
CA SER A 18 -28.02 -2.99 -7.34
C SER A 18 -27.92 -1.60 -6.72
N GLN A 19 -28.90 -1.17 -5.92
CA GLN A 19 -28.81 0.09 -5.18
C GLN A 19 -28.68 -0.22 -3.68
N ARG A 20 -27.48 -0.07 -3.12
CA ARG A 20 -27.22 -0.07 -1.66
C ARG A 20 -26.59 1.27 -1.26
N ASP A 21 -26.72 1.63 0.00
CA ASP A 21 -26.13 2.86 0.50
C ASP A 21 -24.59 2.81 0.41
N GLN A 22 -24.00 3.89 -0.10
CA GLN A 22 -22.55 4.17 -0.15
C GLN A 22 -21.67 3.33 -1.10
N GLU A 23 -22.21 2.49 -2.00
CA GLU A 23 -21.41 1.89 -3.08
C GLU A 23 -21.74 2.51 -4.46
N LYS A 24 -20.77 2.45 -5.38
CA LYS A 24 -20.91 2.94 -6.75
C LYS A 24 -21.10 1.74 -7.69
N TYR A 25 -22.18 1.75 -8.47
CA TYR A 25 -22.61 0.55 -9.22
C TYR A 25 -22.46 0.65 -10.73
N PHE A 26 -22.24 1.85 -11.25
CA PHE A 26 -22.06 2.11 -12.67
C PHE A 26 -20.74 2.84 -12.92
N PHE A 27 -19.98 2.34 -13.90
CA PHE A 27 -18.67 2.88 -14.28
C PHE A 27 -18.63 3.01 -15.79
N LYS A 28 -18.49 4.24 -16.29
CA LYS A 28 -18.30 4.52 -17.72
C LYS A 28 -16.80 4.51 -18.01
N LEU A 29 -16.35 3.53 -18.78
CA LEU A 29 -14.95 3.32 -19.10
C LEU A 29 -14.58 4.14 -20.33
N LYS A 30 -14.13 5.38 -20.11
CA LYS A 30 -13.67 6.29 -21.17
C LYS A 30 -12.19 6.10 -21.51
N ASP A 31 -11.38 5.81 -20.49
CA ASP A 31 -9.94 5.63 -20.61
C ASP A 31 -9.40 4.72 -19.49
N LEU A 32 -8.12 4.35 -19.57
CA LEU A 32 -7.47 3.47 -18.60
C LEU A 32 -7.41 4.04 -17.18
N THR A 33 -7.47 5.36 -17.03
CA THR A 33 -7.50 6.03 -15.71
C THR A 33 -8.82 5.76 -15.00
N GLU A 34 -9.94 5.85 -15.73
CA GLU A 34 -11.27 5.53 -15.19
C GLU A 34 -11.40 4.03 -14.86
N VAL A 35 -10.73 3.16 -15.62
CA VAL A 35 -10.63 1.72 -15.30
C VAL A 35 -9.87 1.49 -13.99
N GLN A 36 -8.70 2.14 -13.81
CA GLN A 36 -7.92 2.02 -12.57
C GLN A 36 -8.70 2.54 -11.36
N LYS A 37 -9.28 3.73 -11.46
CA LYS A 37 -10.08 4.34 -10.39
C LYS A 37 -11.29 3.49 -9.99
N MET A 38 -11.89 2.81 -10.97
CA MET A 38 -12.98 1.86 -10.71
C MET A 38 -12.51 0.65 -9.89
N PHE A 39 -11.33 0.08 -10.18
CA PHE A 39 -10.79 -1.00 -9.35
C PHE A 39 -10.52 -0.51 -7.92
N ASP A 40 -10.00 0.70 -7.77
CA ASP A 40 -9.77 1.31 -6.46
C ASP A 40 -11.09 1.53 -5.69
N ASP A 41 -12.15 1.99 -6.36
CA ASP A 41 -13.49 2.18 -5.77
C ASP A 41 -14.15 0.85 -5.35
N MET A 42 -13.80 -0.27 -6.01
CA MET A 42 -14.39 -1.60 -5.73
C MET A 42 -13.64 -2.38 -4.66
N ILE A 43 -12.37 -2.10 -4.41
CA ILE A 43 -11.53 -2.86 -3.48
C ILE A 43 -11.70 -2.29 -2.07
N ASP A 44 -12.28 -3.09 -1.17
CA ASP A 44 -12.27 -2.80 0.27
C ASP A 44 -10.88 -3.10 0.85
N GLU A 45 -10.06 -2.06 1.02
CA GLU A 45 -8.71 -2.13 1.59
C GLU A 45 -8.69 -2.80 2.99
N SER A 46 -9.78 -2.73 3.76
CA SER A 46 -9.83 -3.28 5.13
C SER A 46 -9.66 -4.81 5.16
N THR A 47 -10.08 -5.48 4.08
CA THR A 47 -9.95 -6.94 3.92
C THR A 47 -8.54 -7.38 3.56
N SER A 48 -7.69 -6.44 3.10
CA SER A 48 -6.36 -6.72 2.55
C SER A 48 -5.21 -6.40 3.51
N VAL A 49 -5.50 -5.80 4.68
CA VAL A 49 -4.49 -5.36 5.67
C VAL A 49 -3.60 -6.51 6.17
N GLY A 50 -4.10 -7.75 6.17
CA GLY A 50 -3.36 -8.94 6.58
C GLY A 50 -2.56 -9.63 5.47
N LEU A 51 -2.69 -9.20 4.21
CA LEU A 51 -2.02 -9.82 3.07
C LEU A 51 -0.59 -9.30 2.93
N CYS A 52 0.35 -10.18 2.58
CA CYS A 52 1.73 -9.80 2.31
C CYS A 52 1.95 -9.50 0.81
N GLY A 53 2.90 -8.63 0.49
CA GLY A 53 3.35 -8.39 -0.89
C GLY A 53 2.37 -7.60 -1.77
N ILE A 54 1.35 -6.98 -1.16
CA ILE A 54 0.44 -6.06 -1.86
C ILE A 54 1.06 -4.67 -1.91
N VAL A 55 1.03 -4.04 -3.08
CA VAL A 55 1.50 -2.67 -3.32
C VAL A 55 0.36 -1.86 -3.89
N TRP A 56 0.27 -0.60 -3.48
CA TRP A 56 -0.60 0.37 -4.13
C TRP A 56 0.22 1.20 -5.11
N GLU A 57 -0.13 1.15 -6.39
CA GLU A 57 0.56 1.90 -7.42
C GLU A 57 0.26 3.40 -7.27
N GLY A 58 1.31 4.21 -7.14
CA GLY A 58 1.22 5.64 -6.89
C GLY A 58 2.40 6.15 -6.06
N LEU A 59 3.33 6.86 -6.69
CA LEU A 59 4.57 7.33 -6.04
C LEU A 59 4.37 8.49 -5.05
N GLU A 60 3.15 8.99 -4.91
CA GLU A 60 2.83 10.11 -4.01
C GLU A 60 3.01 9.72 -2.54
N ASN A 61 2.90 8.43 -2.21
CA ASN A 61 3.06 7.93 -0.86
C ASN A 61 4.03 6.75 -0.84
N LYS A 62 5.24 6.96 -0.32
CA LYS A 62 6.28 5.93 -0.30
C LYS A 62 5.92 4.75 0.61
N ARG A 63 5.10 4.92 1.64
CA ARG A 63 4.55 3.77 2.40
C ARG A 63 3.71 2.86 1.52
N ARG A 64 2.89 3.45 0.66
CA ARG A 64 2.00 2.70 -0.23
C ARG A 64 2.79 1.95 -1.30
N ALA A 65 3.85 2.57 -1.82
CA ALA A 65 4.73 1.96 -2.81
C ALA A 65 5.67 0.89 -2.21
N PHE A 66 6.11 1.05 -0.96
CA PHE A 66 7.05 0.13 -0.29
C PHE A 66 6.60 -0.23 1.14
N PRO A 67 5.46 -0.93 1.32
CA PRO A 67 4.82 -1.07 2.63
C PRO A 67 5.64 -1.88 3.64
N TRP A 68 6.51 -2.77 3.16
CA TRP A 68 7.39 -3.56 4.01
C TRP A 68 8.74 -2.87 4.30
N LEU A 69 9.08 -1.77 3.62
CA LEU A 69 10.41 -1.17 3.73
C LEU A 69 10.64 -0.50 5.09
N ALA A 70 11.57 -1.05 5.85
CA ALA A 70 12.01 -0.53 7.14
C ALA A 70 13.43 0.05 7.02
N LYS A 71 13.61 1.27 7.52
CA LYS A 71 14.91 1.90 7.72
C LYS A 71 15.38 1.65 9.15
N ILE A 72 16.58 1.10 9.30
CA ILE A 72 17.18 0.76 10.59
C ILE A 72 18.41 1.64 10.77
N ASN A 73 18.43 2.44 11.82
CA ASN A 73 19.56 3.30 12.18
C ASN A 73 20.12 2.86 13.53
N ILE A 74 21.43 2.62 13.58
CA ILE A 74 22.15 2.16 14.76
C ILE A 74 23.18 3.24 15.10
N VAL A 75 22.99 3.90 16.24
CA VAL A 75 23.86 4.98 16.70
C VAL A 75 25.10 4.41 17.37
N ARG A 76 26.27 4.59 16.75
CA ARG A 76 27.58 4.24 17.31
C ARG A 76 28.57 5.37 17.12
N PRO A 77 29.23 5.87 18.17
CA PRO A 77 30.38 6.78 18.01
C PRO A 77 31.63 6.02 17.54
N PRO A 78 32.44 6.54 16.60
CA PRO A 78 32.27 7.81 15.87
C PRO A 78 31.33 7.69 14.65
N GLN A 79 31.02 6.46 14.19
CA GLN A 79 30.20 6.23 13.00
C GLN A 79 29.20 5.08 13.22
N GLY A 80 27.91 5.42 13.07
CA GLY A 80 26.79 4.48 13.16
C GLY A 80 26.65 3.58 11.93
N SER A 81 25.51 2.89 11.85
CA SER A 81 25.13 2.14 10.65
C SER A 81 23.70 2.42 10.23
N ASN A 82 23.52 2.53 8.92
CA ASN A 82 22.21 2.65 8.29
C ASN A 82 21.98 1.38 7.46
N CYS A 83 20.92 0.67 7.80
CA CYS A 83 20.51 -0.57 7.15
C CYS A 83 19.06 -0.49 6.72
N MET A 84 18.66 -1.47 5.91
CA MET A 84 17.28 -1.69 5.50
C MET A 84 16.79 -3.03 6.04
N GLY A 85 15.49 -3.15 6.21
CA GLY A 85 14.81 -4.38 6.58
C GLY A 85 13.43 -4.48 5.93
N SER A 86 12.80 -5.63 6.11
CA SER A 86 11.46 -5.94 5.62
C SER A 86 10.54 -6.32 6.77
N LEU A 87 9.37 -5.68 6.87
CA LEU A 87 8.31 -6.09 7.79
C LEU A 87 7.73 -7.43 7.31
N VAL A 88 7.92 -8.48 8.12
CA VAL A 88 7.49 -9.86 7.77
C VAL A 88 6.32 -10.35 8.61
N SER A 89 5.98 -9.64 9.68
CA SER A 89 4.81 -9.86 10.53
C SER A 89 4.46 -8.60 11.32
N SER A 90 3.39 -8.62 12.11
CA SER A 90 3.00 -7.51 12.99
C SER A 90 4.05 -7.11 14.04
N SER A 91 5.05 -7.96 14.29
CA SER A 91 6.02 -7.76 15.38
C SER A 91 7.48 -7.97 14.98
N TYR A 92 7.76 -8.40 13.75
CA TYR A 92 9.12 -8.73 13.32
C TYR A 92 9.51 -8.04 12.01
N ILE A 93 10.72 -7.51 12.00
CA ILE A 93 11.41 -6.97 10.83
C ILE A 93 12.64 -7.83 10.56
N LEU A 94 12.73 -8.38 9.35
CA LEU A 94 13.89 -9.14 8.88
C LEU A 94 14.95 -8.19 8.30
N THR A 95 16.21 -8.36 8.69
CA THR A 95 17.35 -7.56 8.17
C THR A 95 18.64 -8.40 8.21
N ALA A 96 19.75 -7.84 7.72
CA ALA A 96 21.04 -8.49 7.74
C ALA A 96 21.70 -8.41 9.13
N ALA A 97 22.20 -9.55 9.63
CA ALA A 97 22.83 -9.63 10.94
C ALA A 97 24.07 -8.73 11.06
N HIS A 98 24.83 -8.52 9.98
CA HIS A 98 26.06 -7.70 9.97
C HIS A 98 25.81 -6.19 10.20
N CYS A 99 24.55 -5.75 10.21
CA CYS A 99 24.20 -4.39 10.62
C CYS A 99 24.55 -4.14 12.10
N PHE A 100 24.40 -5.18 12.93
CA PHE A 100 24.60 -5.13 14.36
C PHE A 100 26.01 -5.61 14.74
N LYS A 101 26.52 -5.09 15.85
CA LYS A 101 27.77 -5.53 16.48
C LYS A 101 27.53 -5.86 17.94
N GLU A 102 28.45 -6.63 18.51
CA GLU A 102 28.46 -6.90 19.94
C GLU A 102 28.55 -5.57 20.73
N GLY A 103 27.70 -5.43 21.75
CA GLY A 103 27.57 -4.20 22.54
C GLY A 103 26.56 -3.17 22.01
N ASP A 104 25.91 -3.41 20.86
CA ASP A 104 24.76 -2.62 20.44
C ASP A 104 23.58 -2.88 21.40
N THR A 105 22.99 -1.80 21.92
CA THR A 105 21.87 -1.85 22.86
C THR A 105 20.58 -1.33 22.20
N PRO A 106 19.40 -1.82 22.59
CA PRO A 106 18.13 -1.45 21.92
C PRO A 106 17.85 0.06 21.89
N ASP A 107 18.27 0.82 22.89
CA ASP A 107 18.13 2.28 22.98
C ASP A 107 18.87 3.03 21.86
N LYS A 108 19.87 2.41 21.24
CA LYS A 108 20.65 2.98 20.13
C LYS A 108 20.13 2.57 18.75
N ILE A 109 19.12 1.69 18.70
CA ILE A 109 18.56 1.14 17.46
C ILE A 109 17.21 1.78 17.22
N THR A 110 17.10 2.58 16.16
CA THR A 110 15.84 3.17 15.72
C THR A 110 15.37 2.50 14.44
N VAL A 111 14.12 2.03 14.44
CA VAL A 111 13.48 1.49 13.23
C VAL A 111 12.36 2.43 12.81
N LYS A 112 12.36 2.82 11.53
CA LYS A 112 11.32 3.65 10.92
C LYS A 112 10.81 2.95 9.67
N LEU A 113 9.51 2.73 9.58
CA LEU A 113 8.89 2.45 8.30
C LEU A 113 8.92 3.76 7.50
N GLU A 114 9.44 3.71 6.25
CA GLU A 114 9.46 4.89 5.36
C GLU A 114 8.07 5.51 5.30
N LYS A 115 7.96 6.84 5.20
CA LYS A 115 6.68 7.54 5.33
C LYS A 115 5.97 7.82 4.03
#